data_AF-A0A0D1ZGD9-F1
#
_entry.id   AF-A0A0D1ZGD9-F1
#
_cell.length_a   1.000
_cell.length_b   1.000
_cell.length_c   1.000
_cell.angle_alpha   90.00
_cell.angle_beta   90.00
_cell.angle_gamma   90.00
#
_symmetry.space_group_name_H-M   'P 1'
#
loop_
_entity.id
_entity.type
_entity.pdbx_description
1 polymer ?
#
loop_
_entity_poly.entity_id
_entity_poly.type
_entity_poly.pdbx_seq_one_letter_code
_entity_poly.pdbx_strand_id
1 'polypeptide(L)'
;MGAVLVIGYPLFMGALAASIYGILSLEHKSNERSLTEKDVQHTGVTLALVNGFMSWGEDSAIALTWNGGEPTTNKDIEEVLVPITSDDKAVFHHWNDTLPQWISVKNRGASPVCLAGVSIQKDDTVMTLAGDLGRVCGAEYYESSRFVLPEDQHTQAPSCTWIDANHPIRFNLAGNDNNDNDDNNVVRDPTDLCKAPFMTWAPSDKGAGAGNQQRGIEDASPFDGILVKSSRPLSSAVRLCNSVMAKGPSFVSEPEELYCDMTTKTLYPVCKEGTQGICFDDNEDELIDNDAPPEIRQRGFDAAPKSLEKTRVLKAFRDVRKWS
;
A
#
# COMPACT_ATOMS: atom_id res chain seq x y z
N MET A 1 42.01 14.06 4.11
CA MET A 1 42.16 13.14 5.26
C MET A 1 40.89 13.26 6.08
N GLY A 2 40.01 12.27 5.99
CA GLY A 2 38.71 12.21 6.66
C GLY A 2 38.21 10.78 6.53
N ALA A 3 37.86 10.17 7.65
CA ALA A 3 37.75 8.73 7.83
C ALA A 3 36.57 8.10 7.06
N VAL A 4 36.83 6.96 6.44
CA VAL A 4 35.82 6.06 5.86
C VAL A 4 35.44 5.05 6.95
N LEU A 5 34.18 5.07 7.39
CA LEU A 5 33.63 4.00 8.24
C LEU A 5 33.21 2.85 7.32
N VAL A 6 34.13 1.93 7.05
CA VAL A 6 33.84 0.65 6.38
C VAL A 6 33.38 -0.34 7.44
N ILE A 7 32.09 -0.67 7.45
CA ILE A 7 31.63 -1.88 8.15
C ILE A 7 31.76 -3.03 7.15
N GLY A 8 32.90 -3.71 7.20
CA GLY A 8 33.14 -4.94 6.45
C GLY A 8 32.86 -6.17 7.31
N TYR A 9 32.08 -7.11 6.79
CA TYR A 9 32.17 -8.52 7.18
C TYR A 9 32.13 -9.42 5.94
N PRO A 10 32.79 -10.59 6.00
CA PRO A 10 33.38 -11.23 4.84
C PRO A 10 32.40 -12.13 4.09
N LEU A 11 32.67 -12.26 2.79
CA LEU A 11 32.15 -13.26 1.88
C LEU A 11 32.10 -14.67 2.49
N PHE A 12 30.91 -15.19 2.77
CA PHE A 12 30.62 -16.62 2.84
C PHE A 12 29.23 -16.90 2.24
N MET A 13 29.17 -17.94 1.42
CA MET A 13 28.05 -18.30 0.55
C MET A 13 26.73 -18.60 1.28
N GLY A 14 25.62 -18.41 0.56
CA GLY A 14 24.45 -19.28 0.68
C GLY A 14 23.13 -18.55 0.88
N ALA A 15 22.44 -18.28 -0.24
CA ALA A 15 21.00 -18.11 -0.38
C ALA A 15 20.17 -18.00 0.92
N LEU A 16 20.03 -16.79 1.48
CA LEU A 16 18.96 -16.41 2.43
C LEU A 16 18.85 -14.87 2.67
N ALA A 17 19.31 -14.03 1.71
CA ALA A 17 19.40 -12.57 1.90
C ALA A 17 18.42 -11.74 1.05
N ALA A 18 17.30 -12.31 0.60
CA ALA A 18 16.33 -11.60 -0.25
C ALA A 18 15.22 -10.85 0.52
N SER A 19 15.13 -10.98 1.85
CA SER A 19 13.95 -10.49 2.60
C SER A 19 14.09 -9.11 3.25
N ILE A 20 15.28 -8.52 3.31
CA ILE A 20 15.50 -7.27 4.07
C ILE A 20 15.57 -6.02 3.17
N TYR A 21 15.80 -6.19 1.86
CA TYR A 21 16.01 -5.07 0.92
C TYR A 21 14.73 -4.30 0.52
N GLY A 22 13.53 -4.72 0.91
CA GLY A 22 12.28 -4.13 0.40
C GLY A 22 11.65 -3.01 1.21
N ILE A 23 12.24 -2.58 2.34
CA ILE A 23 11.48 -1.85 3.37
C ILE A 23 11.94 -0.40 3.53
N LEU A 24 13.26 -0.15 3.43
CA LEU A 24 13.84 1.18 3.31
C LEU A 24 14.92 1.17 2.24
N SER A 25 14.90 2.17 1.36
CA SER A 25 16.01 2.47 0.45
C SER A 25 16.56 3.86 0.74
N LEU A 26 17.89 3.93 0.86
CA LEU A 26 18.67 5.15 1.01
C LEU A 26 19.61 5.25 -0.19
N GLU A 27 19.39 6.24 -1.04
CA GLU A 27 20.28 6.48 -2.19
C GLU A 27 21.00 7.82 -2.05
N HIS A 28 22.29 7.80 -2.39
CA HIS A 28 23.12 8.99 -2.53
C HIS A 28 23.57 9.08 -4.00
N LYS A 29 22.98 9.99 -4.77
CA LYS A 29 23.40 10.20 -6.17
C LYS A 29 24.74 10.94 -6.21
N SER A 30 25.81 10.28 -6.63
CA SER A 30 27.08 10.95 -6.93
C SER A 30 26.95 11.71 -8.26
N ASN A 31 26.92 13.04 -8.20
CA ASN A 31 26.73 13.90 -9.37
C ASN A 31 28.05 14.13 -10.11
N GLU A 32 28.28 13.45 -11.24
CA GLU A 32 29.26 13.87 -12.25
C GLU A 32 28.52 14.57 -13.40
N ARG A 33 28.31 15.89 -13.31
CA ARG A 33 27.98 16.73 -14.49
C ARG A 33 28.34 18.20 -14.31
N SER A 34 28.92 18.73 -15.39
CA SER A 34 29.32 20.12 -15.62
C SER A 34 28.11 21.07 -15.59
N LEU A 35 28.19 22.08 -14.74
CA LEU A 35 27.19 23.13 -14.54
C LEU A 35 27.15 24.10 -15.72
N THR A 36 25.98 24.28 -16.34
CA THR A 36 25.64 25.52 -17.08
C THR A 36 24.20 25.95 -16.78
N GLU A 37 24.11 27.11 -16.14
CA GLU A 37 23.13 28.20 -16.28
C GLU A 37 21.62 27.87 -16.14
N LYS A 38 21.06 28.32 -15.00
CA LYS A 38 19.65 28.35 -14.54
C LYS A 38 19.12 27.21 -13.65
N ASP A 39 19.99 26.53 -12.91
CA ASP A 39 19.52 25.73 -11.78
C ASP A 39 19.20 26.65 -10.60
N VAL A 40 17.91 26.97 -10.45
CA VAL A 40 17.38 27.36 -9.15
C VAL A 40 17.57 26.14 -8.26
N GLN A 41 18.61 26.15 -7.42
CA GLN A 41 18.78 25.15 -6.38
C GLN A 41 17.50 25.14 -5.53
N HIS A 42 16.71 24.09 -5.68
CA HIS A 42 15.63 23.81 -4.75
C HIS A 42 16.28 23.40 -3.43
N THR A 43 16.53 24.35 -2.52
CA THR A 43 17.15 24.07 -1.22
C THR A 43 16.21 23.35 -0.23
N GLY A 44 14.98 23.05 -0.65
CA GLY A 44 13.93 22.52 0.21
C GLY A 44 13.82 20.99 0.28
N VAL A 45 12.96 20.53 1.19
CA VAL A 45 12.57 19.13 1.31
C VAL A 45 11.36 18.84 0.41
N THR A 46 11.42 17.78 -0.38
CA THR A 46 10.29 17.30 -1.17
C THR A 46 9.74 16.01 -0.55
N LEU A 47 8.45 15.98 -0.26
CA LEU A 47 7.73 14.78 0.15
C LEU A 47 6.85 14.31 -1.00
N ALA A 48 6.94 13.03 -1.34
CA ALA A 48 6.06 12.37 -2.30
C ALA A 48 5.40 11.16 -1.66
N LEU A 49 4.06 11.11 -1.70
CA LEU A 49 3.29 9.93 -1.33
C LEU A 49 2.78 9.27 -2.59
N VAL A 50 2.82 7.94 -2.61
CA VAL A 50 2.36 7.15 -3.75
C VAL A 50 1.17 6.30 -3.31
N ASN A 51 0.01 6.56 -3.90
CA ASN A 51 -1.16 5.70 -3.78
C ASN A 51 -0.93 4.46 -4.63
N GLY A 52 -0.93 3.31 -3.96
CA GLY A 52 -0.69 2.01 -4.53
C GLY A 52 -1.89 1.39 -5.21
N PHE A 53 -3.08 1.96 -5.05
CA PHE A 53 -4.29 1.46 -5.66
C PHE A 53 -4.83 2.52 -6.65
N MET A 54 -4.48 2.34 -7.93
CA MET A 54 -4.80 3.26 -9.03
C MET A 54 -6.25 3.75 -9.02
N SER A 55 -6.45 5.07 -9.06
CA SER A 55 -7.76 5.72 -9.18
C SER A 55 -8.74 5.36 -8.05
N TRP A 56 -8.23 5.06 -6.85
CA TRP A 56 -9.05 4.84 -5.66
C TRP A 56 -8.85 5.96 -4.66
N GLY A 57 -9.97 6.45 -4.13
CA GLY A 57 -9.96 7.58 -3.21
C GLY A 57 -9.57 8.88 -3.90
N GLU A 58 -10.02 9.13 -5.14
CA GLU A 58 -9.80 10.41 -5.85
C GLU A 58 -10.36 11.62 -5.09
N ASP A 59 -11.39 11.41 -4.26
CA ASP A 59 -11.93 12.41 -3.33
C ASP A 59 -11.11 12.56 -2.04
N SER A 60 -10.00 11.84 -1.91
CA SER A 60 -9.17 11.85 -0.70
C SER A 60 -8.15 12.96 -0.76
N ALA A 61 -8.13 13.77 0.31
CA ALA A 61 -7.03 14.66 0.61
C ALA A 61 -6.16 14.00 1.68
N ILE A 62 -4.85 13.95 1.45
CA ILE A 62 -3.90 13.53 2.47
C ILE A 62 -3.53 14.75 3.32
N ALA A 63 -3.82 14.67 4.60
CA ALA A 63 -3.29 15.58 5.61
C ALA A 63 -1.88 15.15 5.99
N LEU A 64 -0.94 16.02 5.72
CA LEU A 64 0.44 15.89 6.16
C LEU A 64 0.66 16.78 7.36
N THR A 65 1.24 16.22 8.40
CA THR A 65 1.65 16.95 9.58
C THR A 65 3.12 16.68 9.84
N TRP A 66 3.93 17.73 10.01
CA TRP A 66 5.33 17.59 10.39
C TRP A 66 5.70 18.58 11.49
N ASN A 67 6.88 18.36 12.09
CA ASN A 67 7.52 19.37 12.93
C ASN A 67 8.73 19.96 12.18
N GLY A 68 8.60 21.22 11.77
CA GLY A 68 9.69 22.03 11.23
C GLY A 68 10.38 22.68 12.41
N GLY A 69 11.52 22.15 12.85
CA GLY A 69 12.07 22.49 14.15
C GLY A 69 12.43 23.97 14.34
N GLU A 70 11.96 24.56 15.44
CA GLU A 70 12.77 24.90 16.61
C GLU A 70 12.07 24.33 17.88
N PRO A 71 12.81 23.74 18.84
CA PRO A 71 12.24 22.91 19.91
C PRO A 71 11.46 23.67 21.01
N THR A 72 11.29 24.99 20.91
CA THR A 72 10.86 25.81 22.06
C THR A 72 9.38 26.17 22.09
N THR A 73 8.59 25.92 21.05
CA THR A 73 7.14 26.15 21.11
C THR A 73 6.36 25.08 20.36
N ASN A 74 5.34 24.49 21.01
CA ASN A 74 4.32 23.58 20.46
C ASN A 74 3.44 24.20 19.32
N LYS A 75 3.95 25.18 18.57
CA LYS A 75 3.17 26.06 17.69
C LYS A 75 3.32 25.78 16.18
N ASP A 76 4.28 24.98 15.74
CA ASP A 76 4.58 24.84 14.31
C ASP A 76 4.18 23.46 13.75
N ILE A 77 3.01 22.98 14.14
CA ILE A 77 2.36 21.83 13.53
C ILE A 77 1.58 22.35 12.31
N GLU A 78 2.20 22.30 11.12
CA GLU A 78 1.53 22.64 9.87
C GLU A 78 0.76 21.40 9.35
N GLU A 79 -0.56 21.52 9.20
CA GLU A 79 -1.36 20.52 8.48
C GLU A 79 -1.55 20.99 7.04
N VAL A 80 -0.95 20.28 6.09
CA VAL A 80 -1.12 20.56 4.66
C VAL A 80 -1.99 19.49 4.04
N LEU A 81 -3.06 19.91 3.36
CA LEU A 81 -3.91 19.04 2.57
C LEU A 81 -3.34 18.93 1.16
N VAL A 82 -2.91 17.73 0.79
CA VAL A 82 -2.39 17.44 -0.55
C VAL A 82 -3.37 16.50 -1.24
N PRO A 83 -3.98 16.91 -2.37
CA PRO A 83 -4.82 16.03 -3.15
C PRO A 83 -3.96 14.94 -3.81
N ILE A 84 -4.50 13.73 -3.92
CA ILE A 84 -3.90 12.69 -4.76
C ILE A 84 -4.21 13.06 -6.21
N THR A 85 -3.17 13.25 -7.02
CA THR A 85 -3.35 13.59 -8.44
C THR A 85 -3.74 12.36 -9.26
N SER A 86 -4.07 12.57 -10.53
CA SER A 86 -4.32 11.49 -11.50
C SER A 86 -3.15 10.53 -11.69
N ASP A 87 -1.95 10.92 -11.27
CA ASP A 87 -0.75 10.07 -11.32
C ASP A 87 -0.63 9.18 -10.06
N ASP A 88 -1.66 9.15 -9.21
CA ASP A 88 -1.69 8.48 -7.92
C ASP A 88 -0.59 8.96 -6.97
N LYS A 89 -0.19 10.23 -7.09
CA LYS A 89 0.86 10.83 -6.27
C LYS A 89 0.35 12.09 -5.59
N ALA A 90 0.80 12.29 -4.36
CA ALA A 90 0.67 13.55 -3.66
C ALA A 90 2.09 14.08 -3.43
N VAL A 91 2.42 15.24 -4.01
CA VAL A 91 3.76 15.84 -3.89
C VAL A 91 3.65 17.15 -3.13
N PHE A 92 4.50 17.33 -2.14
CA PHE A 92 4.59 18.53 -1.33
C PHE A 92 6.03 19.02 -1.29
N HIS A 93 6.23 20.32 -1.49
CA HIS A 93 7.54 20.96 -1.42
C HIS A 93 7.56 21.90 -0.22
N HIS A 94 8.44 21.62 0.75
CA HIS A 94 8.72 22.51 1.86
C HIS A 94 9.96 23.36 1.56
N TRP A 95 9.91 24.64 1.87
CA TRP A 95 11.01 25.58 1.62
C TRP A 95 12.07 25.59 2.73
N ASN A 96 11.85 24.87 3.82
CA ASN A 96 12.84 24.73 4.89
C ASN A 96 13.91 23.71 4.48
N ASP A 97 15.17 24.08 4.67
CA ASP A 97 16.33 23.25 4.34
C ASP A 97 16.59 22.18 5.42
N THR A 98 15.82 22.12 6.51
CA THR A 98 15.97 21.09 7.55
C THR A 98 15.03 19.91 7.33
N LEU A 99 15.54 18.68 7.50
CA LEU A 99 14.69 17.50 7.49
C LEU A 99 13.76 17.55 8.72
N PRO A 100 12.45 17.26 8.57
CA PRO A 100 11.55 17.22 9.70
C PRO A 100 11.95 16.09 10.65
N GLN A 101 11.72 16.29 11.94
CA GLN A 101 12.01 15.24 12.93
C GLN A 101 11.04 14.05 12.81
N TRP A 102 9.81 14.33 12.40
CA TRP A 102 8.79 13.32 12.15
C TRP A 102 7.80 13.82 11.10
N ILE A 103 7.16 12.87 10.42
CA ILE A 103 6.08 13.10 9.47
C ILE A 103 4.91 12.21 9.88
N SER A 104 3.72 12.78 9.93
CA SER A 104 2.46 12.07 10.12
C SER A 104 1.62 12.20 8.86
N VAL A 105 1.14 11.08 8.38
CA VAL A 105 0.28 10.97 7.20
C VAL A 105 -1.09 10.52 7.65
N LYS A 106 -2.11 11.31 7.33
CA LYS A 106 -3.50 11.05 7.67
C LYS A 106 -4.36 11.22 6.43
N ASN A 107 -5.34 10.35 6.25
CA ASN A 107 -6.34 10.53 5.19
C ASN A 107 -7.51 11.38 5.72
N ARG A 108 -7.90 12.44 5.01
CA ARG A 108 -9.11 13.25 5.31
C ARG A 108 -10.30 12.90 4.43
N GLY A 109 -10.10 12.06 3.41
CA GLY A 109 -11.15 11.54 2.55
C GLY A 109 -12.10 10.57 3.25
N ALA A 110 -13.26 10.36 2.65
CA ALA A 110 -14.24 9.36 3.12
C ALA A 110 -13.79 7.92 2.83
N SER A 111 -13.09 7.71 1.71
CA SER A 111 -12.57 6.41 1.29
C SER A 111 -11.14 6.22 1.80
N PRO A 112 -10.75 5.02 2.27
CA PRO A 112 -9.38 4.76 2.66
C PRO A 112 -8.44 4.84 1.45
N VAL A 113 -7.18 5.21 1.67
CA VAL A 113 -6.14 5.28 0.63
C VAL A 113 -5.12 4.18 0.90
N CYS A 114 -4.64 3.49 -0.14
CA CYS A 114 -3.62 2.47 0.02
C CYS A 114 -2.25 3.07 -0.29
N LEU A 115 -1.40 3.35 0.69
CA LEU A 115 -0.08 3.93 0.46
C LEU A 115 0.94 2.86 0.08
N ALA A 116 1.44 2.91 -1.15
CA ALA A 116 2.55 2.06 -1.60
C ALA A 116 3.90 2.55 -1.05
N GLY A 117 4.01 3.84 -0.76
CA GLY A 117 5.21 4.37 -0.12
C GLY A 117 5.19 5.88 0.09
N VAL A 118 6.14 6.33 0.90
CA VAL A 118 6.40 7.73 1.22
C VAL A 118 7.87 7.99 0.95
N SER A 119 8.17 8.90 0.04
CA SER A 119 9.53 9.28 -0.35
C SER A 119 9.82 10.71 0.10
N ILE A 120 10.95 10.89 0.78
CA ILE A 120 11.46 12.17 1.27
C ILE A 120 12.77 12.42 0.54
N GLN A 121 12.83 13.51 -0.19
CA GLN A 121 14.02 13.96 -0.91
C GLN A 121 14.52 15.26 -0.32
N LYS A 122 15.82 15.31 -0.02
CA LYS A 122 16.55 16.53 0.30
C LYS A 122 17.91 16.46 -0.39
N ASP A 123 18.23 17.48 -1.18
CA ASP A 123 19.42 17.50 -2.02
C ASP A 123 19.50 16.20 -2.88
N ASP A 124 20.64 15.51 -2.83
CA ASP A 124 20.88 14.23 -3.50
C ASP A 124 20.49 12.99 -2.67
N THR A 125 19.92 13.20 -1.48
CA THR A 125 19.49 12.12 -0.57
C THR A 125 18.01 11.86 -0.74
N VAL A 126 17.67 10.60 -1.08
CA VAL A 126 16.30 10.12 -1.14
C VAL A 126 16.11 9.01 -0.11
N MET A 127 15.09 9.16 0.72
CA MET A 127 14.65 8.15 1.68
C MET A 127 13.25 7.71 1.30
N THR A 128 13.04 6.41 1.06
CA THR A 128 11.71 5.89 0.76
C THR A 128 11.31 4.83 1.77
N LEU A 129 10.13 5.03 2.36
CA LEU A 129 9.42 4.10 3.22
C LEU A 129 8.42 3.34 2.35
N ALA A 130 8.63 2.04 2.15
CA ALA A 130 7.73 1.21 1.37
C ALA A 130 6.51 0.77 2.20
N GLY A 131 5.37 0.58 1.55
CA GLY A 131 4.14 0.09 2.19
C GLY A 131 4.26 -1.34 2.74
N ASP A 132 5.28 -2.10 2.32
CA ASP A 132 5.63 -3.38 2.96
C ASP A 132 5.98 -3.22 4.45
N LEU A 133 6.49 -2.05 4.85
CA LEU A 133 6.75 -1.76 6.25
C LEU A 133 5.45 -1.85 7.07
N GLY A 134 4.36 -1.24 6.60
CA GLY A 134 3.07 -1.33 7.30
C GLY A 134 2.57 -2.77 7.38
N ARG A 135 2.71 -3.56 6.31
CA ARG A 135 2.39 -5.00 6.31
C ARG A 135 3.19 -5.76 7.36
N VAL A 136 4.50 -5.56 7.43
CA VAL A 136 5.39 -6.17 8.44
C VAL A 136 4.99 -5.75 9.85
N CYS A 137 4.56 -4.50 10.01
CA CYS A 137 4.09 -3.95 11.28
C CYS A 137 2.63 -4.30 11.63
N GLY A 138 2.00 -5.22 10.88
CA GLY A 138 0.66 -5.71 11.17
C GLY A 138 -0.45 -4.73 10.81
N ALA A 139 -0.23 -3.82 9.87
CA ALA A 139 -1.27 -2.97 9.31
C ALA A 139 -2.15 -3.70 8.31
N GLU A 140 -3.36 -3.18 8.09
CA GLU A 140 -4.18 -3.61 6.96
C GLU A 140 -3.48 -3.23 5.65
N TYR A 141 -3.31 -4.19 4.73
CA TYR A 141 -2.55 -3.99 3.50
C TYR A 141 -3.23 -4.61 2.28
N TYR A 142 -2.76 -4.25 1.09
CA TYR A 142 -3.15 -4.86 -0.18
C TYR A 142 -1.98 -4.93 -1.16
N GLU A 143 -2.17 -5.59 -2.31
CA GLU A 143 -1.22 -5.52 -3.42
C GLU A 143 -1.20 -4.11 -4.01
N SER A 144 -0.04 -3.67 -4.52
CA SER A 144 0.07 -2.37 -5.18
C SER A 144 0.30 -2.49 -6.68
N SER A 145 -0.33 -1.59 -7.44
CA SER A 145 -0.02 -1.35 -8.86
C SER A 145 1.18 -0.42 -9.10
N ARG A 146 1.75 0.20 -8.05
CA ARG A 146 2.78 1.24 -8.18
C ARG A 146 4.11 0.83 -7.56
N PHE A 147 5.18 1.13 -8.28
CA PHE A 147 6.54 1.03 -7.75
C PHE A 147 6.91 2.35 -7.06
N VAL A 148 7.59 2.24 -5.93
CA VAL A 148 8.07 3.39 -5.14
C VAL A 148 9.58 3.36 -4.93
N LEU A 149 10.19 2.20 -5.15
CA LEU A 149 11.62 2.00 -5.12
C LEU A 149 12.16 1.96 -6.56
N PRO A 150 13.44 2.31 -6.77
CA PRO A 150 14.10 2.23 -8.07
C PRO A 150 13.91 0.86 -8.74
N GLU A 151 13.59 0.89 -10.02
CA GLU A 151 13.20 -0.29 -10.83
C GLU A 151 14.35 -1.29 -10.99
N ASP A 152 15.60 -0.83 -10.92
CA ASP A 152 16.80 -1.66 -11.02
C ASP A 152 17.05 -2.55 -9.80
N GLN A 153 16.37 -2.28 -8.68
CA GLN A 153 16.52 -3.05 -7.43
C GLN A 153 15.28 -3.90 -7.08
N HIS A 154 14.13 -3.67 -7.74
CA HIS A 154 12.89 -4.34 -7.39
C HIS A 154 12.07 -4.79 -8.60
N THR A 155 11.88 -6.11 -8.70
CA THR A 155 10.99 -6.72 -9.71
C THR A 155 9.51 -6.68 -9.31
N GLN A 156 9.20 -6.32 -8.06
CA GLN A 156 7.86 -6.30 -7.48
C GLN A 156 7.50 -4.92 -6.93
N ALA A 157 6.28 -4.44 -7.21
CA ALA A 157 5.71 -3.33 -6.44
C ALA A 157 5.49 -3.78 -4.99
N PRO A 158 5.84 -2.95 -4.00
CA PRO A 158 5.63 -3.30 -2.60
C PRO A 158 4.14 -3.47 -2.32
N SER A 159 3.81 -4.11 -1.20
CA SER A 159 2.45 -4.02 -0.67
C SER A 159 2.11 -2.56 -0.38
N CYS A 160 0.85 -2.16 -0.49
CA CYS A 160 0.39 -0.87 -0.01
C CYS A 160 -0.34 -1.03 1.32
N THR A 161 -0.22 -0.02 2.19
CA THR A 161 -0.86 -0.01 3.52
C THR A 161 -2.07 0.90 3.51
N TRP A 162 -3.22 0.41 3.98
CA TRP A 162 -4.42 1.22 4.07
C TRP A 162 -4.31 2.27 5.16
N ILE A 163 -4.65 3.51 4.82
CA ILE A 163 -4.79 4.63 5.74
C ILE A 163 -6.18 5.25 5.62
N ASP A 164 -6.76 5.58 6.76
CA ASP A 164 -8.05 6.25 6.86
C ASP A 164 -7.97 7.42 7.85
N ALA A 165 -9.11 8.07 8.11
CA ALA A 165 -9.18 9.20 9.02
C ALA A 165 -8.93 8.86 10.49
N ASN A 166 -9.02 7.59 10.87
CA ASN A 166 -8.87 7.10 12.24
C ASN A 166 -7.51 6.44 12.50
N HIS A 167 -6.77 6.04 11.46
CA HIS A 167 -5.51 5.31 11.53
C HIS A 167 -4.37 6.04 10.80
N PRO A 168 -3.89 7.19 11.31
CA PRO A 168 -2.74 7.88 10.73
C PRO A 168 -1.43 7.12 11.01
N ILE A 169 -0.46 7.28 10.10
CA ILE A 169 0.88 6.71 10.23
C ILE A 169 1.85 7.83 10.56
N ARG A 170 2.65 7.67 11.62
CA ARG A 170 3.75 8.57 11.93
C ARG A 170 5.09 7.87 11.78
N PHE A 171 6.01 8.54 11.08
CA PHE A 171 7.39 8.16 10.90
C PHE A 171 8.29 9.15 11.63
N ASN A 172 9.21 8.67 12.46
CA ASN A 172 10.25 9.52 13.05
C ASN A 172 11.52 9.39 12.22
N LEU A 173 12.04 10.53 11.76
CA LEU A 173 13.19 10.64 10.86
C LEU A 173 14.43 11.14 11.60
N ALA A 174 14.25 11.90 12.67
CA ALA A 174 15.33 12.23 13.58
C ALA A 174 15.48 11.10 14.60
N GLY A 175 16.64 10.43 14.60
CA GLY A 175 17.07 9.60 15.71
C GLY A 175 17.24 10.48 16.93
N ASN A 176 16.17 10.67 17.71
CA ASN A 176 16.21 11.48 18.91
C ASN A 176 16.83 10.62 20.04
N ASP A 177 18.14 10.39 19.93
CA ASP A 177 18.99 9.78 20.93
C ASP A 177 19.23 10.77 22.08
N ASN A 178 18.22 10.95 22.93
CA ASN A 178 18.44 11.61 24.23
C ASN A 178 18.63 10.58 25.36
N ASN A 179 18.68 9.29 25.05
CA ASN A 179 18.95 8.22 26.00
C ASN A 179 20.04 7.29 25.44
N ASP A 180 21.30 7.71 25.60
CA ASP A 180 22.55 7.07 25.19
C ASP A 180 22.81 5.65 25.76
N ASN A 181 21.81 4.99 26.37
CA ASN A 181 21.97 3.74 27.10
C ASN A 181 21.15 2.55 26.58
N ASP A 182 20.40 2.69 25.49
CA ASP A 182 19.54 1.62 25.00
C ASP A 182 20.06 1.01 23.68
N ASP A 183 20.37 -0.29 23.71
CA ASP A 183 20.56 -1.19 22.56
C ASP A 183 19.34 -1.22 21.58
N ASN A 184 18.33 -0.37 21.78
CA ASN A 184 17.04 -0.37 21.11
C ASN A 184 17.03 0.37 19.75
N ASN A 185 18.09 1.11 19.40
CA ASN A 185 18.18 1.82 18.12
C ASN A 185 18.97 1.06 17.03
N VAL A 186 19.43 -0.16 17.32
CA VAL A 186 20.02 -1.02 16.29
C VAL A 186 18.92 -1.80 15.58
N VAL A 187 18.65 -1.45 14.31
CA VAL A 187 17.75 -2.21 13.44
C VAL A 187 18.44 -3.54 13.11
N ARG A 188 17.97 -4.64 13.70
CA ARG A 188 18.48 -6.00 13.43
C ARG A 188 17.54 -6.78 12.53
N ASP A 189 16.24 -6.52 12.68
CA ASP A 189 15.17 -7.11 11.90
C ASP A 189 14.22 -6.00 11.39
N PRO A 190 13.58 -6.17 10.23
CA PRO A 190 12.55 -5.24 9.76
C PRO A 190 11.47 -4.86 10.78
N THR A 191 11.11 -5.77 11.69
CA THR A 191 10.12 -5.51 12.73
C THR A 191 10.60 -4.51 13.80
N ASP A 192 11.91 -4.24 13.90
CA ASP A 192 12.43 -3.20 14.79
C ASP A 192 11.97 -1.80 14.33
N LEU A 193 11.71 -1.62 13.03
CA LEU A 193 11.15 -0.39 12.46
C LEU A 193 9.67 -0.17 12.84
N CYS A 194 9.00 -1.19 13.35
CA CYS A 194 7.63 -1.10 13.85
C CYS A 194 7.56 -0.57 15.28
N LYS A 195 8.69 -0.47 15.98
CA LYS A 195 8.78 0.01 17.34
C LYS A 195 9.00 1.52 17.33
N ALA A 196 8.57 2.17 18.42
CA ALA A 196 9.01 3.53 18.69
C ALA A 196 10.55 3.54 18.85
N PRO A 197 11.26 4.56 18.32
CA PRO A 197 10.70 5.75 17.72
C PRO A 197 10.32 5.60 16.23
N PHE A 198 10.80 4.63 15.48
CA PHE A 198 10.71 4.61 14.01
C PHE A 198 9.29 4.77 13.44
N MET A 199 8.34 3.97 13.93
CA MET A 199 6.94 4.05 13.53
C MET A 199 6.04 4.06 14.76
N THR A 200 5.03 4.93 14.73
CA THR A 200 3.92 4.86 15.67
C THR A 200 2.61 4.99 14.91
N TRP A 201 1.73 4.02 15.08
CA TRP A 201 0.31 4.18 14.79
C TRP A 201 -0.21 5.20 15.80
N ALA A 202 -0.53 6.42 15.36
CA ALA A 202 -1.01 7.42 16.31
C ALA A 202 -2.35 6.89 16.86
N PRO A 203 -2.53 6.83 18.19
CA PRO A 203 -3.81 6.41 18.75
C PRO A 203 -4.90 7.29 18.15
N SER A 204 -5.96 6.66 17.66
CA SER A 204 -7.11 7.37 17.12
C SER A 204 -7.56 8.39 18.18
N ASP A 205 -7.72 9.66 17.81
CA ASP A 205 -8.18 10.75 18.70
C ASP A 205 -9.60 10.52 19.28
N LYS A 206 -10.18 9.34 19.06
CA LYS A 206 -11.38 8.87 19.74
C LYS A 206 -11.01 8.50 21.17
N GLY A 207 -10.98 9.54 22.01
CA GLY A 207 -11.01 9.40 23.45
C GLY A 207 -12.07 8.39 23.90
N ALA A 208 -11.77 7.73 25.02
CA ALA A 208 -12.67 6.86 25.75
C ALA A 208 -14.04 7.54 25.96
N GLY A 209 -14.98 7.25 25.07
CA GLY A 209 -16.32 7.79 25.06
C GLY A 209 -17.26 6.74 24.50
N ALA A 210 -17.72 5.85 25.37
CA ALA A 210 -18.83 4.96 25.09
C ALA A 210 -20.08 5.82 24.78
N GLY A 211 -20.70 5.58 23.62
CA GLY A 211 -21.88 6.28 23.15
C GLY A 211 -22.57 5.53 22.01
N ASN A 212 -23.47 4.65 22.42
CA ASN A 212 -24.44 3.81 21.69
C ASN A 212 -25.02 4.34 20.35
N GLN A 213 -25.47 3.40 19.51
CA GLN A 213 -26.29 3.52 18.27
C GLN A 213 -25.51 3.94 17.01
N GLN A 214 -25.22 3.05 16.06
CA GLN A 214 -26.19 2.30 15.25
C GLN A 214 -25.72 0.85 14.97
N ARG A 215 -26.44 -0.13 15.50
CA ARG A 215 -26.63 -1.43 14.81
C ARG A 215 -27.76 -1.20 13.81
N GLY A 216 -27.58 -1.51 12.53
CA GLY A 216 -28.75 -1.60 11.63
C GLY A 216 -28.54 -1.51 10.12
N ILE A 217 -27.33 -1.26 9.62
CA ILE A 217 -26.99 -1.46 8.21
C ILE A 217 -25.63 -2.15 8.25
N GLU A 218 -25.52 -3.38 7.74
CA GLU A 218 -24.22 -3.90 7.35
C GLU A 218 -23.69 -2.91 6.33
N ASP A 219 -22.85 -1.97 6.76
CA ASP A 219 -22.18 -1.05 5.86
C ASP A 219 -21.34 -1.94 4.96
N ALA A 220 -21.84 -2.13 3.74
CA ALA A 220 -21.18 -2.87 2.70
C ALA A 220 -19.74 -2.38 2.66
N SER A 221 -18.79 -3.33 2.66
CA SER A 221 -17.38 -3.00 2.57
C SER A 221 -17.20 -2.04 1.40
N PRO A 222 -16.38 -0.98 1.51
CA PRO A 222 -16.18 -0.06 0.39
C PRO A 222 -15.67 -0.80 -0.86
N PHE A 223 -15.09 -1.98 -0.68
CA PHE A 223 -14.55 -2.85 -1.73
C PHE A 223 -15.56 -3.81 -2.36
N ASP A 224 -16.81 -3.86 -1.86
CA ASP A 224 -17.80 -4.83 -2.34
C ASP A 224 -18.12 -4.62 -3.81
N GLY A 225 -18.10 -5.69 -4.61
CA GLY A 225 -18.38 -5.65 -6.05
C GLY A 225 -17.23 -5.09 -6.90
N ILE A 226 -16.04 -4.90 -6.32
CA ILE A 226 -14.84 -4.48 -7.03
C ILE A 226 -13.90 -5.68 -7.21
N LEU A 227 -13.34 -5.79 -8.41
CA LEU A 227 -12.38 -6.80 -8.81
C LEU A 227 -11.08 -6.13 -9.29
N VAL A 228 -9.94 -6.67 -8.88
CA VAL A 228 -8.64 -6.35 -9.46
C VAL A 228 -8.07 -7.59 -10.13
N LYS A 229 -7.65 -7.45 -11.38
CA LYS A 229 -6.96 -8.49 -12.16
C LYS A 229 -5.54 -8.04 -12.40
N SER A 230 -4.56 -8.86 -12.04
CA SER A 230 -3.15 -8.52 -12.24
C SER A 230 -2.44 -9.56 -13.07
N SER A 231 -1.81 -9.10 -14.16
CA SER A 231 -0.91 -9.90 -14.99
C SER A 231 0.54 -9.88 -14.51
N ARG A 232 0.82 -9.17 -13.40
CA ARG A 232 2.16 -8.95 -12.89
C ARG A 232 2.66 -10.19 -12.15
N PRO A 233 3.86 -10.71 -12.47
CA PRO A 233 4.31 -12.04 -12.05
C PRO A 233 4.47 -12.23 -10.54
N LEU A 234 4.54 -11.14 -9.78
CA LEU A 234 4.78 -11.18 -8.33
C LEU A 234 3.55 -10.78 -7.51
N SER A 235 2.44 -10.41 -8.15
CA SER A 235 1.16 -10.23 -7.48
C SER A 235 0.54 -11.60 -7.14
N SER A 236 0.16 -11.82 -5.88
CA SER A 236 -0.27 -13.13 -5.41
C SER A 236 -1.67 -13.12 -4.79
N ALA A 237 -2.61 -13.81 -5.45
CA ALA A 237 -3.94 -14.08 -4.92
C ALA A 237 -3.85 -14.97 -3.67
N VAL A 238 -2.95 -15.95 -3.69
CA VAL A 238 -2.69 -16.83 -2.54
C VAL A 238 -2.27 -16.04 -1.31
N ARG A 239 -1.33 -15.11 -1.47
CA ARG A 239 -0.83 -14.25 -0.38
C ARG A 239 -1.93 -13.39 0.23
N LEU A 240 -2.80 -12.81 -0.61
CA LEU A 240 -3.91 -11.98 -0.14
C LEU A 240 -4.97 -12.81 0.61
N CYS A 241 -5.33 -13.99 0.11
CA CYS A 241 -6.36 -14.82 0.72
C CYS A 241 -5.90 -15.47 2.03
N ASN A 242 -4.65 -15.93 2.10
CA ASN A 242 -4.11 -16.56 3.31
C ASN A 242 -3.75 -15.55 4.41
N SER A 243 -3.75 -14.25 4.10
CA SER A 243 -3.41 -13.21 5.05
C SER A 243 -4.63 -12.66 5.76
N VAL A 244 -4.58 -12.70 7.10
CA VAL A 244 -5.60 -12.12 8.00
C VAL A 244 -5.62 -10.60 7.90
N MET A 245 -4.45 -9.98 7.65
CA MET A 245 -4.30 -8.52 7.58
C MET A 245 -4.53 -7.95 6.18
N ALA A 246 -4.54 -8.79 5.15
CA ALA A 246 -4.85 -8.31 3.80
C ALA A 246 -6.32 -7.86 3.72
N LYS A 247 -6.58 -6.69 3.16
CA LYS A 247 -7.92 -6.12 3.01
C LYS A 247 -8.02 -5.38 1.70
N GLY A 248 -9.16 -5.44 1.02
CA GLY A 248 -9.36 -4.76 -0.25
C GLY A 248 -10.33 -5.50 -1.16
N PRO A 249 -10.40 -5.08 -2.44
CA PRO A 249 -11.22 -5.73 -3.47
C PRO A 249 -10.87 -7.19 -3.70
N SER A 250 -11.79 -7.94 -4.31
CA SER A 250 -11.46 -9.32 -4.73
C SER A 250 -10.36 -9.28 -5.79
N PHE A 251 -9.52 -10.31 -5.85
CA PHE A 251 -8.26 -10.25 -6.61
C PHE A 251 -8.06 -11.47 -7.48
N VAL A 252 -7.64 -11.28 -8.72
CA VAL A 252 -7.21 -12.34 -9.65
C VAL A 252 -5.74 -12.15 -9.95
N SER A 253 -4.95 -13.19 -9.69
CA SER A 253 -3.58 -13.28 -10.19
C SER A 253 -3.60 -14.14 -11.45
N GLU A 254 -3.43 -13.51 -12.61
CA GLU A 254 -3.35 -14.23 -13.89
C GLU A 254 -2.13 -15.17 -13.95
N PRO A 255 -0.95 -14.80 -13.41
CA PRO A 255 0.19 -15.72 -13.34
C PRO A 255 -0.04 -16.94 -12.45
N GLU A 256 -0.81 -16.80 -11.37
CA GLU A 256 -1.16 -17.94 -10.50
C GLU A 256 -2.39 -18.69 -11.01
N GLU A 257 -3.16 -18.11 -11.94
CA GLU A 257 -4.47 -18.61 -12.39
C GLU A 257 -5.44 -18.85 -11.23
N LEU A 258 -5.39 -17.94 -10.24
CA LEU A 258 -6.17 -18.01 -9.01
C LEU A 258 -6.93 -16.72 -8.77
N TYR A 259 -8.17 -16.88 -8.30
CA TYR A 259 -9.03 -15.83 -7.80
C TYR A 259 -9.15 -15.94 -6.28
N CYS A 260 -9.03 -14.81 -5.60
CA CYS A 260 -9.21 -14.64 -4.18
C CYS A 260 -10.48 -13.84 -3.90
N ASP A 261 -11.48 -14.49 -3.32
CA ASP A 261 -12.63 -13.80 -2.75
C ASP A 261 -12.23 -13.16 -1.41
N MET A 262 -11.92 -11.87 -1.45
CA MET A 262 -11.45 -11.14 -0.26
C MET A 262 -12.52 -10.97 0.82
N THR A 263 -13.81 -11.13 0.49
CA THR A 263 -14.90 -11.10 1.47
C THR A 263 -14.88 -12.36 2.34
N THR A 264 -14.67 -13.53 1.74
CA THR A 264 -14.70 -14.83 2.44
C THR A 264 -13.33 -15.42 2.71
N LYS A 265 -12.26 -14.81 2.17
CA LYS A 265 -10.87 -15.33 2.19
C LYS A 265 -10.73 -16.71 1.56
N THR A 266 -11.52 -16.98 0.52
CA THR A 266 -11.50 -18.27 -0.19
C THR A 266 -10.81 -18.13 -1.55
N LEU A 267 -9.92 -19.08 -1.85
CA LEU A 267 -9.28 -19.21 -3.14
C LEU A 267 -10.09 -20.13 -4.06
N TYR A 268 -10.25 -19.70 -5.31
CA TYR A 268 -10.82 -20.51 -6.38
C TYR A 268 -9.90 -20.51 -7.61
N PRO A 269 -9.86 -21.60 -8.38
CA PRO A 269 -9.16 -21.61 -9.65
C PRO A 269 -9.86 -20.71 -10.67
N VAL A 270 -9.10 -20.16 -11.61
CA VAL A 270 -9.66 -19.59 -12.84
C VAL A 270 -10.19 -20.72 -13.72
N CYS A 271 -11.36 -20.52 -14.33
CA CYS A 271 -12.02 -21.52 -15.16
C CYS A 271 -11.18 -21.83 -16.41
N LYS A 272 -10.95 -23.12 -16.64
CA LYS A 272 -10.40 -23.68 -17.89
C LYS A 272 -11.37 -24.67 -18.49
N GLU A 273 -11.18 -25.02 -19.76
CA GLU A 273 -11.94 -26.07 -20.42
C GLU A 273 -11.96 -27.36 -19.57
N GLY A 274 -13.15 -27.84 -19.23
CA GLY A 274 -13.34 -29.04 -18.41
C GLY A 274 -13.16 -28.86 -16.90
N THR A 275 -13.01 -27.63 -16.40
CA THR A 275 -12.98 -27.36 -14.94
C THR A 275 -14.35 -27.66 -14.32
N GLN A 276 -14.37 -28.60 -13.36
CA GLN A 276 -15.56 -28.94 -12.57
C GLN A 276 -15.62 -28.08 -11.31
N GLY A 277 -16.82 -27.88 -10.78
CA GLY A 277 -17.06 -27.14 -9.53
C GLY A 277 -17.03 -25.62 -9.68
N ILE A 278 -16.69 -24.94 -8.58
CA ILE A 278 -16.66 -23.49 -8.50
C ILE A 278 -15.33 -22.96 -9.02
N CYS A 279 -15.38 -22.08 -10.01
CA CYS A 279 -14.21 -21.41 -10.58
C CYS A 279 -14.56 -19.98 -10.98
N PHE A 280 -13.53 -19.16 -11.18
CA PHE A 280 -13.68 -17.78 -11.63
C PHE A 280 -13.57 -17.69 -13.15
N ASP A 281 -14.63 -17.25 -13.83
CA ASP A 281 -14.64 -16.96 -15.25
C ASP A 281 -13.94 -15.62 -15.51
N ASP A 282 -12.75 -15.69 -16.08
CA ASP A 282 -11.93 -14.51 -16.35
C ASP A 282 -12.49 -13.63 -17.48
N ASN A 283 -13.30 -14.17 -18.38
CA ASN A 283 -13.82 -13.39 -19.51
C ASN A 283 -15.06 -12.59 -19.12
N GLU A 284 -15.94 -13.22 -18.33
CA GLU A 284 -17.18 -12.60 -17.88
C GLU A 284 -17.01 -11.84 -16.55
N ASP A 285 -15.84 -11.96 -15.91
CA ASP A 285 -15.54 -11.40 -14.60
C ASP A 285 -16.57 -11.86 -13.53
N GLU A 286 -16.81 -13.17 -13.48
CA GLU A 286 -17.82 -13.80 -12.62
C GLU A 286 -17.27 -15.03 -11.87
N LEU A 287 -17.65 -15.19 -10.61
CA LEU A 287 -17.48 -16.47 -9.91
C LEU A 287 -18.67 -17.36 -10.26
N ILE A 288 -18.41 -18.52 -10.84
CA ILE A 288 -19.43 -19.43 -11.33
C ILE A 288 -19.31 -20.82 -10.71
N ASP A 289 -20.41 -21.56 -10.71
CA ASP A 289 -20.50 -22.96 -10.31
C ASP A 289 -20.94 -23.78 -11.53
N ASN A 290 -19.99 -24.52 -12.11
CA ASN A 290 -20.20 -25.33 -13.32
C ASN A 290 -20.99 -26.63 -13.06
N ASP A 291 -21.10 -27.03 -11.79
CA ASP A 291 -21.82 -28.26 -11.41
C ASP A 291 -23.27 -27.96 -10.99
N ALA A 292 -23.57 -26.69 -10.68
CA ALA A 292 -24.90 -26.28 -10.26
C ALA A 292 -25.88 -26.18 -11.45
N PRO A 293 -27.12 -26.67 -11.30
CA PRO A 293 -28.17 -26.39 -12.26
C PRO A 293 -28.35 -24.88 -12.48
N PRO A 294 -28.60 -24.43 -13.72
CA PRO A 294 -28.83 -23.02 -13.98
C PRO A 294 -30.08 -22.55 -13.24
N GLU A 295 -29.98 -21.39 -12.58
CA GLU A 295 -31.12 -20.81 -11.87
C GLU A 295 -32.13 -20.31 -12.91
N ILE A 296 -33.28 -20.99 -13.01
CA ILE A 296 -34.34 -20.60 -13.95
C ILE A 296 -34.94 -19.27 -13.46
N ARG A 297 -34.41 -18.15 -13.96
CA ARG A 297 -35.09 -16.86 -13.86
C ARG A 297 -36.38 -16.97 -14.66
N GLN A 298 -37.52 -17.14 -13.99
CA GLN A 298 -38.85 -17.11 -14.60
C GLN A 298 -39.09 -15.74 -15.24
N ARG A 299 -38.59 -15.53 -16.46
CA ARG A 299 -38.98 -14.45 -17.35
C ARG A 299 -39.76 -15.06 -18.51
N GLY A 300 -40.85 -14.38 -18.85
CA GLY A 300 -41.95 -14.79 -19.72
C GLY A 300 -41.60 -15.77 -20.84
N PHE A 301 -42.46 -16.78 -20.94
CA PHE A 301 -42.60 -17.72 -22.05
C PHE A 301 -42.41 -17.03 -23.42
N ASP A 302 -41.62 -17.69 -24.27
CA ASP A 302 -41.58 -17.62 -25.75
C ASP A 302 -40.18 -17.35 -26.34
N ALA A 303 -39.21 -18.21 -26.02
CA ALA A 303 -38.05 -18.45 -26.87
C ALA A 303 -37.52 -19.88 -26.66
N ALA A 304 -37.33 -20.62 -27.76
CA ALA A 304 -36.80 -21.99 -27.73
C ALA A 304 -35.40 -22.02 -27.08
N PRO A 305 -35.10 -23.01 -26.21
CA PRO A 305 -33.83 -23.05 -25.49
C PRO A 305 -32.71 -23.45 -26.45
N LYS A 306 -31.87 -22.47 -26.84
CA LYS A 306 -30.52 -22.79 -27.29
C LYS A 306 -29.79 -23.40 -26.10
N SER A 307 -29.40 -24.67 -26.20
CA SER A 307 -28.37 -25.36 -25.40
C SER A 307 -27.92 -24.58 -24.16
N LEU A 308 -28.70 -24.65 -23.09
CA LEU A 308 -28.42 -23.97 -21.82
C LEU A 308 -27.17 -24.59 -21.20
N GLU A 309 -26.05 -23.89 -21.29
CA GLU A 309 -24.89 -24.16 -20.43
C GLU A 309 -25.33 -24.09 -18.96
N LYS A 310 -24.95 -25.12 -18.21
CA LYS A 310 -25.41 -25.39 -16.85
C LYS A 310 -24.58 -24.61 -15.83
N THR A 311 -24.56 -23.29 -15.96
CA THR A 311 -23.67 -22.47 -15.16
C THR A 311 -24.49 -21.56 -14.26
N ARG A 312 -24.23 -21.60 -12.95
CA ARG A 312 -24.84 -20.68 -11.98
C ARG A 312 -23.82 -19.63 -11.56
N VAL A 313 -24.18 -18.35 -11.73
CA VAL A 313 -23.36 -17.22 -11.25
C VAL A 313 -23.51 -17.07 -9.75
N LEU A 314 -22.40 -17.16 -9.01
CA LEU A 314 -22.34 -16.98 -7.57
C LEU A 314 -22.02 -15.53 -7.18
N LYS A 315 -21.17 -14.85 -7.97
CA LYS A 315 -20.75 -13.47 -7.73
C LYS A 315 -20.40 -12.80 -9.05
N ALA A 316 -20.83 -11.56 -9.24
CA ALA A 316 -20.50 -10.73 -10.40
C ALA A 316 -19.94 -9.39 -9.91
N PHE A 317 -19.05 -8.80 -10.71
CA PHE A 317 -18.34 -7.57 -10.35
C PHE A 317 -18.82 -6.40 -11.22
N ARG A 318 -18.96 -5.22 -10.59
CA ARG A 318 -19.44 -3.99 -11.26
C ARG A 318 -18.32 -3.04 -11.68
N ASP A 319 -17.18 -3.14 -11.00
CA ASP A 319 -15.97 -2.38 -11.28
C ASP A 319 -14.80 -3.37 -11.36
N VAL A 320 -14.18 -3.45 -12.53
CA VAL A 320 -13.07 -4.36 -12.80
C VAL A 320 -11.86 -3.52 -13.21
N ARG A 321 -10.78 -3.66 -12.45
CA ARG A 321 -9.52 -2.95 -12.67
C ARG A 321 -8.46 -3.93 -13.13
N LYS A 322 -7.73 -3.58 -14.19
CA LYS A 322 -6.65 -4.40 -14.74
C LYS A 322 -5.30 -3.74 -14.47
N TRP A 323 -4.37 -4.51 -13.90
CA TRP A 323 -3.01 -4.07 -13.58
C TRP A 323 -2.00 -4.85 -14.41
N SER A 324 -1.25 -4.14 -15.25
CA SER A 324 -0.21 -4.65 -16.13
C SER A 324 1.16 -4.09 -15.80
#